data_AF-A0A9D6Z2G5-F1
#
_entry.id   AF-A0A9D6Z2G5-F1
#
_cell.length_a   1.000
_cell.length_b   1.000
_cell.length_c   1.000
_cell.angle_alpha   90.00
_cell.angle_beta   90.00
_cell.angle_gamma   90.00
#
_symmetry.space_group_name_H-M   'P 1'
#
loop_
_entity.id
_entity.type
_entity.pdbx_description
1 polymer ?
#
loop_
_entity_poly.entity_id
_entity_poly.type
_entity_poly.pdbx_seq_one_letter_code
_entity_poly.pdbx_strand_id
1 'polypeptide(L)'
;MKNRAFTLIELLVVISIISLLSSVVLASLNSAREKARIASIRSFSAQVFRVAGELATGVWDFTEGAGTTAKDSSGFDRNATLGNGIAWSSDTPSGSGYSVSFDGINDYLQFNQPLVSGSPFTIAFWFKPERVNSSYDILYSGTDNWDVQIFFFAGSSRIATSIENVEIQGNFTLSNSTINQWHHFVMTYDNVRRKVYVDGKLDTDSADTTALTINDSSIRFGQTLGGAYSLQGKLDDLQVFTKALVASEVEALYASGAPTKALSAR
;
A
#
# COMPACT_ATOMS: atom_id res chain seq x y z
N MET A 1 56.36 31.83 -37.48
CA MET A 1 55.46 30.81 -36.87
C MET A 1 54.19 30.76 -37.72
N LYS A 2 53.90 29.64 -38.39
CA LYS A 2 52.67 29.48 -39.21
C LYS A 2 51.48 29.29 -38.28
N ASN A 3 50.65 30.31 -38.11
CA ASN A 3 49.36 30.17 -37.45
C ASN A 3 48.45 29.32 -38.35
N ARG A 4 48.20 28.06 -37.97
CA ARG A 4 47.18 27.24 -38.62
C ARG A 4 45.82 27.77 -38.18
N ALA A 5 45.12 28.44 -39.08
CA ALA A 5 43.73 28.84 -38.86
C ALA A 5 42.84 27.60 -38.96
N PHE A 6 41.92 27.44 -38.00
CA PHE A 6 40.91 26.38 -38.03
C PHE A 6 39.98 26.57 -39.23
N THR A 7 39.65 25.48 -39.91
CA THR A 7 38.65 25.48 -40.98
C THR A 7 37.24 25.45 -40.41
N LEU A 8 36.29 26.02 -41.15
CA LEU A 8 34.86 26.01 -40.78
C LEU A 8 34.31 24.60 -40.55
N ILE A 9 34.84 23.60 -41.29
CA ILE A 9 34.39 22.21 -41.15
C ILE A 9 34.91 21.55 -39.88
N GLU A 10 36.15 21.84 -39.47
CA GLU A 10 36.70 21.36 -38.18
C GLU A 10 35.90 21.93 -37.00
N LEU A 11 35.51 23.20 -37.07
CA LEU A 11 34.68 23.82 -36.04
C LEU A 11 33.29 23.16 -35.95
N LEU A 12 32.66 22.87 -37.09
CA LEU A 12 31.33 22.26 -37.15
C LEU A 12 31.36 20.83 -36.59
N VAL A 13 32.40 20.05 -36.91
CA VAL A 13 32.60 18.70 -36.37
C VAL A 13 32.74 18.74 -34.85
N VAL A 14 33.54 19.65 -34.30
CA VAL A 14 33.74 19.79 -32.85
C VAL A 14 32.42 20.12 -32.14
N ILE A 15 31.64 21.08 -32.66
CA ILE A 15 30.34 21.45 -32.08
C ILE A 15 29.37 20.26 -32.13
N SER A 16 29.36 19.50 -33.22
CA SER A 16 28.49 18.32 -33.35
C SER A 16 28.84 17.24 -32.32
N ILE A 17 30.12 16.96 -32.09
CA ILE A 17 30.58 15.97 -31.11
C ILE A 17 30.24 16.43 -29.69
N ILE A 18 30.49 17.70 -29.36
CA ILE A 18 30.15 18.26 -28.04
C ILE A 18 28.64 18.19 -27.79
N SER A 19 27.82 18.49 -28.80
CA SER A 19 26.36 18.43 -28.68
C SER A 19 25.85 17.01 -28.43
N LEU A 20 26.43 16.02 -29.12
CA LEU A 20 26.10 14.61 -28.95
C LEU A 20 26.53 14.09 -27.58
N LEU A 21 27.76 14.40 -27.16
CA LEU A 21 28.27 13.98 -25.85
C LEU A 21 27.48 14.64 -24.71
N SER A 22 27.13 15.91 -24.86
CA SER A 22 26.34 16.66 -23.88
C SER A 22 24.96 16.03 -23.67
N SER A 23 24.25 15.66 -24.74
CA SER A 23 22.91 15.06 -24.64
C SER A 23 22.91 13.71 -23.92
N VAL A 24 23.93 12.87 -24.18
CA VAL A 24 24.11 11.58 -23.51
C VAL A 24 24.42 11.78 -22.02
N VAL A 25 25.31 12.73 -21.70
CA VAL A 25 25.65 13.06 -20.31
C VAL A 25 24.43 13.60 -19.56
N LEU A 26 23.66 14.52 -20.14
CA LEU A 26 22.43 15.07 -19.56
C LEU A 26 21.38 13.97 -19.29
N ALA A 27 21.17 13.06 -20.24
CA ALA A 27 20.27 11.93 -20.05
C ALA A 27 20.73 11.00 -18.91
N SER A 28 22.02 10.72 -18.84
CA SER A 28 22.60 9.88 -17.77
C SER A 28 22.50 10.54 -16.39
N LEU A 29 22.70 11.85 -16.31
CA LEU A 29 22.59 12.64 -15.07
C LEU A 29 21.15 12.71 -14.57
N ASN A 30 20.16 12.83 -15.46
CA ASN A 30 18.76 12.80 -15.07
C ASN A 30 18.36 11.45 -14.46
N SER A 31 18.77 10.34 -15.07
CA SER A 31 18.52 9.01 -14.51
C SER A 31 19.23 8.80 -13.16
N ALA A 32 20.47 9.26 -13.03
CA ALA A 32 21.24 9.18 -11.79
C ALA A 32 20.61 10.02 -10.66
N ARG A 33 20.14 11.23 -10.97
CA ARG A 33 19.44 12.10 -10.00
C ARG A 33 18.14 11.47 -9.49
N GLU A 34 17.37 10.85 -10.37
CA GLU A 34 16.12 10.21 -9.96
C GLU A 34 16.39 8.98 -9.07
N LYS A 35 17.39 8.16 -9.42
CA LYS A 35 17.84 7.06 -8.56
C LYS A 35 18.33 7.54 -7.20
N ALA A 36 19.10 8.64 -7.16
CA ALA A 36 19.59 9.23 -5.92
C ALA A 36 18.43 9.80 -5.07
N ARG A 37 17.43 10.42 -5.70
CA ARG A 37 16.21 10.90 -5.05
C ARG A 37 15.45 9.75 -4.40
N ILE A 38 15.22 8.66 -5.13
CA ILE A 38 14.56 7.45 -4.62
C ILE A 38 15.35 6.82 -3.47
N ALA A 39 16.68 6.70 -3.60
CA ALA A 39 17.53 6.16 -2.55
C ALA A 39 17.51 7.03 -1.29
N SER A 40 17.54 8.36 -1.44
CA SER A 40 17.43 9.32 -0.34
C SER A 40 16.06 9.26 0.34
N ILE A 41 14.97 9.10 -0.43
CA ILE A 41 13.63 8.91 0.11
C ILE A 41 13.56 7.59 0.89
N ARG A 42 14.17 6.52 0.39
CA ARG A 42 14.23 5.22 1.09
C ARG A 42 15.05 5.26 2.38
N SER A 43 16.20 5.94 2.37
CA SER A 43 17.00 6.07 3.60
C SER A 43 16.30 6.95 4.63
N PHE A 44 15.67 8.03 4.17
CA PHE A 44 14.87 8.89 5.04
C PHE A 44 13.61 8.17 5.54
N SER A 45 12.90 7.43 4.68
CA SER A 45 11.73 6.64 5.07
C SER A 45 12.11 5.55 6.06
N ALA A 46 13.17 4.77 5.82
CA ALA A 46 13.65 3.78 6.79
C ALA A 46 14.00 4.40 8.14
N GLN A 47 14.52 5.63 8.15
CA GLN A 47 14.84 6.37 9.37
C GLN A 47 13.59 6.93 10.07
N VAL A 48 12.59 7.37 9.30
CA VAL A 48 11.25 7.74 9.80
C VAL A 48 10.51 6.50 10.31
N PHE A 49 10.60 5.35 9.64
CA PHE A 49 10.02 4.06 10.08
C PHE A 49 10.65 3.55 11.36
N ARG A 50 11.92 3.83 11.62
CA ARG A 50 12.52 3.53 12.92
C ARG A 50 11.99 4.42 14.04
N VAL A 51 11.45 5.59 13.72
CA VAL A 51 10.83 6.53 14.67
C VAL A 51 9.30 6.35 14.73
N ALA A 52 8.65 5.94 13.64
CA ALA A 52 7.22 5.69 13.51
C ALA A 52 6.84 4.22 13.81
N GLY A 53 7.77 3.28 13.66
CA GLY A 53 7.66 1.90 14.14
C GLY A 53 7.59 1.81 15.66
N GLU A 54 7.94 2.91 16.37
CA GLU A 54 7.65 3.09 17.80
C GLU A 54 6.14 3.34 18.07
N LEU A 55 5.33 3.57 17.02
CA LEU A 55 3.88 3.85 17.09
C LEU A 55 3.02 2.82 16.34
N ALA A 56 3.61 1.89 15.58
CA ALA A 56 2.86 0.79 14.99
C ALA A 56 2.44 -0.17 16.10
N THR A 57 1.14 -0.44 16.20
CA THR A 57 0.57 -1.35 17.21
C THR A 57 0.21 -2.72 16.62
N GLY A 58 0.54 -2.95 15.35
CA GLY A 58 0.44 -4.22 14.68
C GLY A 58 1.20 -4.20 13.36
N VAL A 59 2.04 -5.20 13.12
CA VAL A 59 2.82 -5.35 11.88
C VAL A 59 2.82 -6.83 11.49
N TRP A 60 2.30 -7.16 10.31
CA TRP A 60 2.33 -8.50 9.74
C TRP A 60 3.04 -8.44 8.39
N ASP A 61 4.30 -8.85 8.41
CA ASP A 61 5.20 -8.87 7.24
C ASP A 61 5.11 -10.18 6.44
N PHE A 62 4.30 -11.13 6.92
CA PHE A 62 4.06 -12.43 6.32
C PHE A 62 5.35 -13.22 6.01
N THR A 63 6.39 -13.05 6.82
CA THR A 63 7.69 -13.72 6.58
C THR A 63 7.70 -15.22 6.89
N GLU A 64 6.64 -15.77 7.50
CA GLU A 64 6.59 -17.17 7.92
C GLU A 64 6.56 -18.16 6.76
N GLY A 65 5.80 -17.86 5.70
CA GLY A 65 5.69 -18.68 4.49
C GLY A 65 5.11 -20.09 4.68
N ALA A 66 4.68 -20.44 5.88
CA ALA A 66 4.09 -21.74 6.23
C ALA A 66 3.29 -21.67 7.54
N GLY A 67 2.43 -22.68 7.76
CA GLY A 67 1.61 -22.78 8.95
C GLY A 67 0.31 -21.96 8.85
N THR A 68 -0.38 -21.83 9.98
CA THR A 68 -1.72 -21.23 10.06
C THR A 68 -1.75 -19.94 10.87
N THR A 69 -0.61 -19.27 11.03
CA THR A 69 -0.49 -18.06 11.85
C THR A 69 0.39 -17.05 11.13
N ALA A 70 -0.13 -15.83 10.96
CA ALA A 70 0.68 -14.66 10.62
C ALA A 70 1.01 -13.94 11.92
N LYS A 71 2.29 -13.82 12.24
CA LYS A 71 2.74 -13.24 13.51
C LYS A 71 2.78 -11.73 13.42
N ASP A 72 2.48 -11.12 14.55
CA ASP A 72 2.68 -9.69 14.75
C ASP A 72 4.13 -9.42 15.16
N SER A 73 4.88 -8.68 14.35
CA SER A 73 6.26 -8.29 14.61
C SER A 73 6.39 -6.95 15.36
N SER A 74 5.27 -6.28 15.68
CA SER A 74 5.27 -5.01 16.42
C SER A 74 5.56 -5.15 17.91
N GLY A 75 5.49 -6.38 18.45
CA GLY A 75 5.69 -6.67 19.87
C GLY A 75 4.44 -6.56 20.74
N PHE A 76 3.26 -6.39 20.13
CA PHE A 76 1.96 -6.38 20.83
C PHE A 76 1.26 -7.74 20.83
N ASP A 77 1.93 -8.79 20.31
CA ASP A 77 1.44 -10.17 20.24
C ASP A 77 0.06 -10.31 19.56
N ARG A 78 -0.20 -9.48 18.54
CA ARG A 78 -1.46 -9.44 17.81
C ARG A 78 -1.57 -10.45 16.66
N ASN A 79 -1.18 -11.69 16.90
CA ASN A 79 -1.13 -12.70 15.83
C ASN A 79 -2.49 -12.92 15.14
N ALA A 80 -2.46 -13.08 13.82
CA ALA A 80 -3.63 -13.45 13.01
C ALA A 80 -3.63 -14.96 12.78
N THR A 81 -4.82 -15.58 12.79
CA THR A 81 -5.00 -16.98 12.38
C THR A 81 -5.47 -17.04 10.93
N LEU A 82 -4.83 -17.91 10.15
CA LEU A 82 -5.18 -18.18 8.76
C LEU A 82 -6.37 -19.15 8.72
N GLY A 83 -7.52 -18.68 8.25
CA GLY A 83 -8.77 -19.44 8.17
C GLY A 83 -8.91 -20.19 6.85
N ASN A 84 -9.60 -21.33 6.91
CA ASN A 84 -10.08 -22.12 5.75
C ASN A 84 -9.04 -22.57 4.71
N GLY A 85 -7.75 -22.51 5.04
CA GLY A 85 -6.69 -23.02 4.16
C GLY A 85 -6.08 -21.99 3.23
N ILE A 86 -6.27 -20.70 3.53
CA ILE A 86 -5.57 -19.58 2.89
C ILE A 86 -4.08 -19.91 2.63
N ALA A 87 -3.63 -19.67 1.41
CA ALA A 87 -2.32 -20.11 0.94
C ALA A 87 -1.26 -19.02 1.11
N TRP A 88 -0.03 -19.43 1.42
CA TRP A 88 1.14 -18.56 1.31
C TRP A 88 1.56 -18.44 -0.16
N SER A 89 2.03 -17.27 -0.57
CA SER A 89 2.50 -17.00 -1.93
C SER A 89 3.84 -16.28 -1.92
N SER A 90 4.74 -16.61 -2.84
CA SER A 90 5.99 -15.87 -3.05
C SER A 90 5.82 -14.64 -3.96
N ASP A 91 4.62 -14.38 -4.46
CA ASP A 91 4.28 -13.15 -5.19
C ASP A 91 4.10 -12.05 -4.16
N THR A 92 5.05 -11.13 -4.06
CA THR A 92 5.02 -10.01 -3.09
C THR A 92 5.29 -8.68 -3.80
N PRO A 93 4.81 -7.55 -3.24
CA PRO A 93 5.17 -6.22 -3.72
C PRO A 93 6.69 -6.00 -3.75
N SER A 94 7.43 -6.49 -2.75
CA SER A 94 8.89 -6.29 -2.68
C SER A 94 9.68 -7.19 -3.64
N GLY A 95 9.08 -8.31 -4.10
CA GLY A 95 9.75 -9.38 -4.85
C GLY A 95 10.55 -10.36 -3.97
N SER A 96 10.42 -10.25 -2.65
CA SER A 96 10.99 -11.15 -1.64
C SER A 96 10.01 -11.37 -0.48
N GLY A 97 10.21 -12.41 0.33
CA GLY A 97 9.28 -12.77 1.42
C GLY A 97 8.07 -13.55 0.91
N TYR A 98 6.97 -13.49 1.65
CA TYR A 98 5.70 -14.09 1.26
C TYR A 98 4.54 -13.12 1.45
N SER A 99 3.44 -13.39 0.75
CA SER A 99 2.13 -12.79 0.96
C SER A 99 1.14 -13.89 1.31
N VAL A 100 -0.06 -13.53 1.72
CA VAL A 100 -1.19 -14.47 1.80
C VAL A 100 -2.09 -14.34 0.56
N SER A 101 -2.68 -15.45 0.13
CA SER A 101 -3.48 -15.56 -1.10
C SER A 101 -4.86 -16.12 -0.78
N PHE A 102 -5.89 -15.36 -1.16
CA PHE A 102 -7.29 -15.65 -0.95
C PHE A 102 -7.91 -16.15 -2.26
N ASP A 103 -8.62 -17.28 -2.20
CA ASP A 103 -9.16 -17.97 -3.38
C ASP A 103 -10.49 -17.40 -3.91
N GLY A 104 -11.14 -16.51 -3.17
CA GLY A 104 -12.45 -15.96 -3.51
C GLY A 104 -13.64 -16.79 -3.08
N ILE A 105 -13.45 -17.83 -2.26
CA ILE A 105 -14.49 -18.73 -1.75
C ILE A 105 -14.76 -18.45 -0.28
N ASN A 106 -13.80 -18.73 0.61
CA ASN A 106 -14.01 -18.60 2.05
C ASN A 106 -12.76 -18.32 2.90
N ASP A 107 -11.65 -17.91 2.28
CA ASP A 107 -10.42 -17.58 2.99
C ASP A 107 -10.55 -16.29 3.80
N TYR A 108 -9.94 -16.27 4.99
CA TYR A 108 -9.81 -15.06 5.79
C TYR A 108 -8.57 -15.09 6.70
N LEU A 109 -8.06 -13.91 7.06
CA LEU A 109 -7.22 -13.75 8.25
C LEU A 109 -8.11 -13.33 9.42
N GLN A 110 -8.02 -14.04 10.53
CA GLN A 110 -8.81 -13.80 11.73
C GLN A 110 -7.96 -13.16 12.82
N PHE A 111 -8.45 -12.05 13.36
CA PHE A 111 -7.92 -11.39 14.55
C PHE A 111 -8.96 -11.48 15.67
N ASN A 112 -8.54 -11.96 16.82
CA ASN A 112 -9.41 -12.18 17.99
C ASN A 112 -9.28 -11.07 19.04
N GLN A 113 -8.79 -9.91 18.60
CA GLN A 113 -8.63 -8.71 19.41
C GLN A 113 -8.76 -7.47 18.51
N PRO A 114 -9.14 -6.31 19.08
CA PRO A 114 -9.22 -5.08 18.32
C PRO A 114 -7.88 -4.72 17.67
N LEU A 115 -7.89 -4.49 16.36
CA LEU A 115 -6.72 -3.99 15.63
C LEU A 115 -6.48 -2.52 15.94
N VAL A 116 -7.56 -1.75 15.96
CA VAL A 116 -7.60 -0.36 16.37
C VAL A 116 -8.22 -0.26 17.76
N SER A 117 -7.77 0.70 18.57
CA SER A 117 -8.27 0.92 19.95
C SER A 117 -9.03 2.23 20.12
N GLY A 118 -9.33 2.90 19.00
CA GLY A 118 -10.07 4.16 18.91
C GLY A 118 -9.47 5.03 17.81
N SER A 119 -9.77 6.33 17.89
CA SER A 119 -9.17 7.36 17.04
C SER A 119 -8.07 8.14 17.79
N PRO A 120 -7.03 8.63 17.10
CA PRO A 120 -6.78 8.47 15.68
C PRO A 120 -6.16 7.11 15.35
N PHE A 121 -6.28 6.67 14.10
CA PHE A 121 -5.62 5.45 13.64
C PHE A 121 -5.24 5.51 12.17
N THR A 122 -4.36 4.60 11.76
CA THR A 122 -4.07 4.28 10.36
C THR A 122 -4.03 2.78 10.14
N ILE A 123 -4.63 2.31 9.05
CA ILE A 123 -4.50 0.94 8.54
C ILE A 123 -3.85 1.02 7.17
N ALA A 124 -2.77 0.27 6.96
CA ALA A 124 -2.02 0.23 5.72
C ALA A 124 -1.73 -1.22 5.33
N PHE A 125 -1.80 -1.54 4.05
CA PHE A 125 -1.41 -2.85 3.52
C PHE A 125 -1.17 -2.78 2.02
N TRP A 126 -0.40 -3.74 1.51
CA TRP A 126 -0.35 -4.03 0.09
C TRP A 126 -1.43 -5.04 -0.27
N PHE A 127 -2.11 -4.82 -1.38
CA PHE A 127 -3.08 -5.75 -1.91
C PHE A 127 -2.94 -5.93 -3.42
N LYS A 128 -3.23 -7.14 -3.89
CA LYS A 128 -3.25 -7.49 -5.31
C LYS A 128 -4.61 -8.12 -5.64
N PRO A 129 -5.58 -7.35 -6.12
CA PRO A 129 -6.90 -7.88 -6.44
C PRO A 129 -6.84 -8.71 -7.72
N GLU A 130 -7.54 -9.83 -7.77
CA GLU A 130 -7.57 -10.73 -8.94
C GLU A 130 -8.95 -10.77 -9.60
N ARG A 131 -9.92 -10.03 -9.06
CA ARG A 131 -11.31 -10.00 -9.54
C ARG A 131 -11.94 -8.62 -9.38
N VAL A 132 -12.82 -8.26 -10.31
CA VAL A 132 -13.61 -7.00 -10.31
C VAL A 132 -15.11 -7.20 -10.61
N ASN A 133 -15.53 -8.41 -10.95
CA ASN A 133 -16.92 -8.69 -11.35
C ASN A 133 -17.85 -9.05 -10.17
N SER A 134 -17.37 -8.98 -8.93
CA SER A 134 -18.15 -9.25 -7.72
C SER A 134 -17.58 -8.46 -6.54
N SER A 135 -18.45 -7.96 -5.67
CA SER A 135 -18.04 -7.24 -4.46
C SER A 135 -17.36 -8.19 -3.47
N TYR A 136 -16.42 -7.67 -2.71
CA TYR A 136 -15.73 -8.41 -1.66
C TYR A 136 -15.24 -7.47 -0.55
N ASP A 137 -15.07 -8.01 0.64
CA ASP A 137 -14.45 -7.32 1.76
C ASP A 137 -12.95 -7.59 1.81
N ILE A 138 -12.20 -6.52 1.99
CA ILE A 138 -10.77 -6.58 2.27
C ILE A 138 -10.56 -6.59 3.78
N LEU A 139 -11.27 -5.73 4.51
CA LEU A 139 -11.33 -5.66 5.98
C LEU A 139 -12.78 -5.58 6.41
N TYR A 140 -13.14 -6.38 7.40
CA TYR A 140 -14.40 -6.34 8.12
C TYR A 140 -14.13 -6.34 9.64
N SER A 141 -14.64 -5.32 10.32
CA SER A 141 -14.60 -5.12 11.77
C SER A 141 -16.02 -4.88 12.27
N GLY A 142 -16.47 -5.65 13.26
CA GLY A 142 -17.76 -5.49 13.95
C GLY A 142 -18.52 -6.82 14.06
N THR A 143 -19.66 -6.85 14.76
CA THR A 143 -20.48 -8.09 14.92
C THR A 143 -21.86 -7.99 14.29
N ASP A 144 -22.57 -6.88 14.57
CA ASP A 144 -23.91 -6.60 14.03
C ASP A 144 -23.91 -5.36 13.10
N ASN A 145 -22.87 -4.54 13.22
CA ASN A 145 -22.57 -3.37 12.39
C ASN A 145 -21.13 -3.49 11.86
N TRP A 146 -20.80 -2.61 10.92
CA TRP A 146 -19.48 -2.51 10.32
C TRP A 146 -18.79 -1.31 11.00
N ASP A 147 -18.12 -1.56 12.13
CA ASP A 147 -17.39 -0.56 12.90
C ASP A 147 -16.34 0.10 11.99
N VAL A 148 -15.56 -0.75 11.31
CA VAL A 148 -14.65 -0.37 10.23
C VAL A 148 -14.75 -1.40 9.10
N GLN A 149 -14.94 -0.93 7.87
CA GLN A 149 -14.96 -1.78 6.68
C GLN A 149 -14.11 -1.17 5.56
N ILE A 150 -13.37 -2.01 4.85
CA ILE A 150 -12.73 -1.67 3.57
C ILE A 150 -13.16 -2.73 2.57
N PHE A 151 -13.78 -2.31 1.47
CA PHE A 151 -14.40 -3.24 0.53
C PHE A 151 -14.35 -2.73 -0.90
N PHE A 152 -14.42 -3.66 -1.84
CA PHE A 152 -14.63 -3.35 -3.25
C PHE A 152 -16.10 -3.50 -3.59
N PHE A 153 -16.68 -2.47 -4.21
CA PHE A 153 -18.06 -2.49 -4.68
C PHE A 153 -18.12 -2.63 -6.21
N ALA A 154 -18.55 -3.78 -6.70
CA ALA A 154 -18.57 -4.06 -8.14
C ALA A 154 -19.45 -3.08 -8.94
N GLY A 155 -20.55 -2.59 -8.34
CA GLY A 155 -21.46 -1.65 -8.99
C GLY A 155 -20.82 -0.30 -9.32
N SER A 156 -19.86 0.16 -8.51
CA SER A 156 -19.09 1.40 -8.74
C SER A 156 -17.68 1.15 -9.27
N SER A 157 -17.22 -0.11 -9.25
CA SER A 157 -15.85 -0.53 -9.54
C SER A 157 -14.80 0.17 -8.66
N ARG A 158 -15.17 0.59 -7.45
CA ARG A 158 -14.31 1.36 -6.54
C ARG A 158 -14.10 0.64 -5.22
N ILE A 159 -12.99 0.97 -4.57
CA ILE A 159 -12.79 0.65 -3.17
C ILE A 159 -13.50 1.71 -2.34
N ALA A 160 -14.30 1.27 -1.38
CA ALA A 160 -15.03 2.09 -0.44
C ALA A 160 -14.59 1.75 0.99
N THR A 161 -14.84 2.71 1.88
CA THR A 161 -14.54 2.58 3.30
C THR A 161 -15.76 2.96 4.10
N SER A 162 -16.07 2.21 5.15
CA SER A 162 -17.17 2.50 6.07
C SER A 162 -16.63 2.63 7.49
N ILE A 163 -17.13 3.63 8.21
CA ILE A 163 -16.98 3.76 9.66
C ILE A 163 -18.39 3.92 10.23
N GLU A 164 -18.80 3.09 11.18
CA GLU A 164 -20.15 3.15 11.78
C GLU A 164 -21.28 3.15 10.75
N ASN A 165 -21.19 2.29 9.72
CA ASN A 165 -22.11 2.25 8.57
C ASN A 165 -22.12 3.50 7.66
N VAL A 166 -21.27 4.50 7.92
CA VAL A 166 -21.12 5.67 7.05
C VAL A 166 -20.11 5.36 5.95
N GLU A 167 -20.63 4.94 4.81
CA GLU A 167 -19.84 4.64 3.61
C GLU A 167 -19.32 5.92 2.95
N ILE A 168 -18.04 5.90 2.59
CA ILE A 168 -17.41 6.86 1.68
C ILE A 168 -16.76 6.06 0.55
N GLN A 169 -17.25 6.32 -0.67
CA GLN A 169 -16.70 5.77 -1.90
C GLN A 169 -15.39 6.47 -2.25
N GLY A 170 -14.36 5.68 -2.59
CA GLY A 170 -13.11 6.19 -3.14
C GLY A 170 -13.23 6.70 -4.58
N ASN A 171 -12.13 7.22 -5.10
CA ASN A 171 -11.99 7.58 -6.52
C ASN A 171 -11.22 6.52 -7.32
N PHE A 172 -10.36 5.75 -6.65
CA PHE A 172 -9.58 4.69 -7.25
C PHE A 172 -10.49 3.58 -7.79
N THR A 173 -10.35 3.32 -9.09
CA THR A 173 -11.18 2.36 -9.82
C THR A 173 -10.39 1.09 -10.08
N LEU A 174 -10.94 -0.05 -9.66
CA LEU A 174 -10.45 -1.36 -10.05
C LEU A 174 -11.08 -1.77 -11.38
N SER A 175 -10.26 -2.27 -12.29
CA SER A 175 -10.65 -2.70 -13.63
C SER A 175 -9.69 -3.78 -14.12
N ASN A 176 -9.95 -4.32 -15.32
CA ASN A 176 -9.06 -5.31 -15.93
C ASN A 176 -7.60 -4.83 -16.11
N SER A 177 -7.35 -3.52 -16.10
CA SER A 177 -5.99 -2.95 -16.20
C SER A 177 -5.31 -2.72 -14.84
N THR A 178 -6.02 -2.83 -13.72
CA THR A 178 -5.48 -2.63 -12.36
C THR A 178 -5.54 -3.89 -11.51
N ILE A 179 -6.35 -4.91 -11.86
CA ILE A 179 -6.21 -6.24 -11.27
C ILE A 179 -4.86 -6.88 -11.63
N ASN A 180 -4.46 -7.87 -10.83
CA ASN A 180 -3.17 -8.57 -10.92
C ASN A 180 -1.97 -7.62 -10.77
N GLN A 181 -2.16 -6.46 -10.13
CA GLN A 181 -1.10 -5.52 -9.78
C GLN A 181 -1.13 -5.22 -8.28
N TRP A 182 0.05 -5.05 -7.70
CA TRP A 182 0.19 -4.64 -6.31
C TRP A 182 -0.14 -3.16 -6.17
N HIS A 183 -1.09 -2.87 -5.27
CA HIS A 183 -1.46 -1.54 -4.87
C HIS A 183 -1.25 -1.38 -3.37
N HIS A 184 -0.76 -0.22 -2.96
CA HIS A 184 -0.62 0.11 -1.55
C HIS A 184 -1.83 0.93 -1.11
N PHE A 185 -2.63 0.39 -0.19
CA PHE A 185 -3.80 1.05 0.36
C PHE A 185 -3.49 1.58 1.75
N VAL A 186 -3.84 2.83 2.03
CA VAL A 186 -3.76 3.41 3.37
C VAL A 186 -5.04 4.17 3.69
N MET A 187 -5.62 3.88 4.84
CA MET A 187 -6.73 4.64 5.41
C MET A 187 -6.28 5.27 6.73
N THR A 188 -6.43 6.59 6.85
CA THR A 188 -6.18 7.34 8.09
C THR A 188 -7.48 7.93 8.60
N TYR A 189 -7.69 7.89 9.91
CA TYR A 189 -8.86 8.50 10.55
C TYR A 189 -8.42 9.29 11.78
N ASP A 190 -8.82 10.56 11.86
CA ASP A 190 -8.46 11.49 12.94
C ASP A 190 -9.62 11.80 13.91
N ASN A 191 -10.67 10.96 13.92
CA ASN A 191 -11.96 11.14 14.60
C ASN A 191 -12.97 12.03 13.87
N VAL A 192 -12.52 12.88 12.95
CA VAL A 192 -13.40 13.84 12.23
C VAL A 192 -13.27 13.70 10.73
N ARG A 193 -12.13 13.22 10.24
CA ARG A 193 -11.84 13.05 8.83
C ARG A 193 -11.26 11.67 8.56
N ARG A 194 -11.76 11.06 7.51
CA ARG A 194 -11.19 9.88 6.88
C ARG A 194 -10.48 10.29 5.60
N LYS A 195 -9.23 9.83 5.47
CA LYS A 195 -8.47 9.95 4.24
C LYS A 195 -8.07 8.58 3.74
N VAL A 196 -8.19 8.39 2.44
CA VAL A 196 -7.73 7.19 1.75
C VAL A 196 -6.62 7.59 0.80
N TYR A 197 -5.56 6.79 0.77
CA TYR A 197 -4.46 6.92 -0.15
C TYR A 197 -4.28 5.60 -0.91
N VAL A 198 -4.01 5.70 -2.20
CA VAL A 198 -3.65 4.56 -3.05
C VAL A 198 -2.32 4.87 -3.73
N ASP A 199 -1.37 3.94 -3.64
CA ASP A 199 -0.02 4.06 -4.21
C ASP A 199 0.71 5.35 -3.78
N GLY A 200 0.57 5.68 -2.49
CA GLY A 200 1.18 6.85 -1.86
C GLY A 200 0.48 8.18 -2.15
N LYS A 201 -0.59 8.20 -2.96
CA LYS A 201 -1.31 9.44 -3.34
C LYS A 201 -2.66 9.53 -2.66
N LEU A 202 -3.05 10.74 -2.28
CA LEU A 202 -4.38 11.01 -1.74
C LEU A 202 -5.44 10.68 -2.78
N ASP A 203 -6.35 9.78 -2.42
CA ASP A 203 -7.50 9.38 -3.22
C ASP A 203 -8.77 10.09 -2.75
N THR A 204 -8.98 10.14 -1.43
CA THR A 204 -10.19 10.69 -0.80
C THR A 204 -9.84 11.41 0.50
N ASP A 205 -10.51 12.54 0.76
CA ASP A 205 -10.49 13.30 2.02
C ASP A 205 -11.92 13.74 2.31
N SER A 206 -12.54 13.11 3.31
CA SER A 206 -13.94 13.37 3.66
C SER A 206 -14.10 13.52 5.16
N ALA A 207 -15.04 14.37 5.56
CA ALA A 207 -15.45 14.46 6.95
C ALA A 207 -16.36 13.28 7.29
N ASP A 208 -16.17 12.74 8.48
CA ASP A 208 -17.10 11.82 9.13
C ASP A 208 -18.00 12.59 10.08
N THR A 209 -19.27 12.22 10.09
CA THR A 209 -20.29 12.82 10.97
C THR A 209 -20.54 11.99 12.23
N THR A 210 -19.95 10.79 12.29
CA THR A 210 -20.07 9.81 13.36
C THR A 210 -18.70 9.50 13.95
N ALA A 211 -18.64 9.45 15.29
CA ALA A 211 -17.44 8.99 15.99
C ALA A 211 -17.39 7.46 15.97
N LEU A 212 -16.22 6.90 15.72
CA LEU A 212 -15.99 5.45 15.80
C LEU A 212 -16.20 4.95 17.24
N THR A 213 -17.02 3.90 17.39
CA THR A 213 -17.20 3.13 18.61
C THR A 213 -16.76 1.70 18.35
N ILE A 214 -15.64 1.30 18.95
CA ILE A 214 -15.10 -0.05 18.73
C ILE A 214 -15.82 -1.05 19.63
N ASN A 215 -16.61 -1.92 19.02
CA ASN A 215 -17.24 -3.08 19.63
C ASN A 215 -16.60 -4.39 19.15
N ASP A 216 -15.54 -4.30 18.36
CA ASP A 216 -14.83 -5.40 17.73
C ASP A 216 -14.39 -6.48 18.74
N SER A 217 -15.03 -7.64 18.64
CA SER A 217 -14.54 -8.89 19.25
C SER A 217 -13.88 -9.82 18.23
N SER A 218 -14.06 -9.55 16.93
CA SER A 218 -13.59 -10.39 15.83
C SER A 218 -13.43 -9.56 14.57
N ILE A 219 -12.23 -9.58 14.00
CA ILE A 219 -11.90 -8.82 12.79
C ILE A 219 -11.41 -9.79 11.74
N ARG A 220 -11.86 -9.61 10.50
CA ARG A 220 -11.42 -10.41 9.36
C ARG A 220 -10.84 -9.56 8.26
N PHE A 221 -9.74 -10.05 7.67
CA PHE A 221 -9.36 -9.65 6.33
C PHE A 221 -9.75 -10.74 5.33
N GLY A 222 -10.27 -10.32 4.19
CA GLY A 222 -10.61 -11.19 3.06
C GLY A 222 -12.04 -11.75 3.06
N GLN A 223 -12.82 -11.55 4.12
CA GLN A 223 -14.23 -11.98 4.15
C GLN A 223 -15.02 -11.30 5.29
N THR A 224 -16.34 -11.15 5.11
CA THR A 224 -17.26 -10.87 6.23
C THR A 224 -17.24 -11.97 7.29
N LEU A 225 -17.70 -11.67 8.52
CA LEU A 225 -17.89 -12.69 9.56
C LEU A 225 -18.89 -13.79 9.18
N GLY A 226 -19.93 -13.46 8.41
CA GLY A 226 -20.99 -14.39 7.98
C GLY A 226 -20.63 -15.31 6.81
N GLY A 227 -19.46 -15.16 6.20
CA GLY A 227 -19.01 -16.04 5.11
C GLY A 227 -19.38 -15.56 3.69
N ALA A 228 -19.82 -14.30 3.53
CA ALA A 228 -20.09 -13.67 2.24
C ALA A 228 -18.95 -12.71 1.83
N TYR A 229 -18.98 -12.25 0.57
CA TYR A 229 -18.07 -11.21 0.05
C TYR A 229 -16.59 -11.57 0.17
N SER A 230 -16.23 -12.77 -0.27
CA SER A 230 -14.87 -13.31 -0.17
C SER A 230 -13.93 -12.66 -1.19
N LEU A 231 -12.80 -12.13 -0.71
CA LEU A 231 -11.71 -11.59 -1.51
C LEU A 231 -11.08 -12.68 -2.38
N GLN A 232 -10.83 -12.33 -3.64
CA GLN A 232 -9.92 -13.08 -4.50
C GLN A 232 -8.72 -12.19 -4.81
N GLY A 233 -7.56 -12.56 -4.29
CA GLY A 233 -6.36 -11.74 -4.41
C GLY A 233 -5.33 -12.06 -3.35
N LYS A 234 -4.36 -11.16 -3.19
CA LYS A 234 -3.27 -11.30 -2.22
C LYS A 234 -3.17 -10.09 -1.31
N LEU A 235 -2.69 -10.31 -0.08
CA LEU A 235 -2.33 -9.27 0.88
C LEU A 235 -0.91 -9.46 1.38
N ASP A 236 -0.19 -8.36 1.57
CA ASP A 236 1.14 -8.32 2.16
C ASP A 236 1.32 -7.06 3.03
N ASP A 237 2.29 -7.09 3.95
CA ASP A 237 2.79 -5.96 4.74
C ASP A 237 1.66 -5.13 5.39
N LEU A 238 0.83 -5.81 6.19
CA LEU A 238 -0.26 -5.18 6.94
C LEU A 238 0.33 -4.44 8.15
N GLN A 239 -0.05 -3.18 8.32
CA GLN A 239 0.42 -2.32 9.40
C GLN A 239 -0.74 -1.51 9.99
N VAL A 240 -0.76 -1.40 11.31
CA VAL A 240 -1.75 -0.63 12.06
C VAL A 240 -1.03 0.34 13.00
N PHE A 241 -1.50 1.59 13.03
CA PHE A 241 -0.93 2.67 13.83
C PHE A 241 -1.99 3.34 14.69
N THR A 242 -1.60 3.83 15.87
CA THR A 242 -2.46 4.67 16.77
C THR A 242 -2.37 6.16 16.45
N LYS A 243 -2.08 6.48 15.18
CA LYS A 243 -1.93 7.84 14.67
C LYS A 243 -2.53 7.93 13.28
N ALA A 244 -3.14 9.06 12.94
CA ALA A 244 -3.47 9.41 11.57
C ALA A 244 -2.18 9.91 10.86
N LEU A 245 -1.62 9.10 9.96
CA LEU A 245 -0.41 9.45 9.24
C LEU A 245 -0.65 10.66 8.31
N VAL A 246 0.35 11.54 8.21
CA VAL A 246 0.33 12.65 7.24
C VAL A 246 0.77 12.17 5.85
N ALA A 247 0.46 12.93 4.80
CA ALA A 247 0.75 12.54 3.41
C ALA A 247 2.22 12.16 3.18
N SER A 248 3.18 12.88 3.76
CA SER A 248 4.61 12.54 3.63
C SER A 248 5.00 11.23 4.33
N GLU A 249 4.32 10.87 5.43
CA GLU A 249 4.52 9.59 6.11
C GLU A 249 3.93 8.44 5.27
N VAL A 250 2.79 8.67 4.62
CA VAL A 250 2.17 7.71 3.70
C VAL A 250 3.03 7.49 2.44
N GLU A 251 3.58 8.56 1.86
CA GLU A 251 4.51 8.46 0.73
C GLU A 251 5.78 7.69 1.11
N ALA A 252 6.30 7.93 2.32
CA ALA A 252 7.43 7.20 2.85
C ALA A 252 7.13 5.69 3.04
N LEU A 253 5.93 5.36 3.56
CA LEU A 253 5.44 3.98 3.72
C LEU A 253 5.32 3.25 2.38
N TYR A 254 4.74 3.92 1.39
CA TYR A 254 4.66 3.39 0.04
C TYR A 254 6.06 3.12 -0.54
N ALA A 255 7.00 4.06 -0.39
CA ALA A 255 8.34 3.95 -0.96
C ALA A 255 9.19 2.84 -0.33
N SER A 256 8.95 2.48 0.94
CA SER A 256 9.64 1.38 1.62
C SER A 256 9.15 0.01 1.16
N GLY A 257 7.85 -0.17 0.90
CA GLY A 257 7.28 -1.45 0.44
C GLY A 257 7.29 -1.66 -1.08
N ALA A 258 7.43 -0.59 -1.88
CA ALA A 258 7.25 -0.67 -3.32
C ALA A 258 8.34 -1.49 -4.06
N PRO A 259 7.97 -2.27 -5.10
CA PRO A 259 8.91 -2.99 -5.94
C PRO A 259 9.91 -2.03 -6.58
N THR A 260 11.19 -2.41 -6.63
CA THR A 260 12.28 -1.56 -7.14
C THR A 260 12.07 -1.11 -8.59
N LYS A 261 11.17 -1.77 -9.34
CA LYS A 261 10.85 -1.53 -10.76
C LYS A 261 9.72 -0.51 -10.99
N ALA A 262 8.87 -0.24 -9.98
CA ALA A 262 7.74 0.69 -10.12
C ALA A 262 8.16 2.17 -10.05
N LEU A 263 9.30 2.45 -9.41
CA LEU A 263 9.80 3.82 -9.20
C LEU A 263 10.68 4.33 -10.36
N SER A 264 11.06 3.47 -11.31
CA SER A 264 11.88 3.86 -12.47
C SER A 264 11.08 4.08 -13.76
N ALA A 265 9.75 4.01 -13.71
CA ALA A 265 8.87 4.05 -14.88
C ALA A 265 8.02 5.35 -14.98
N ARG A 266 8.44 6.43 -14.32
CA ARG A 266 7.91 7.78 -14.56
C ARG A 266 9.02 8.73 -14.95
#